data_AF-A0A0B1T9Y1-F1
#
_entry.id   AF-A0A0B1T9Y1-F1
#
_cell.length_a   1.000
_cell.length_b   1.000
_cell.length_c   1.000
_cell.angle_alpha   90.00
_cell.angle_beta   90.00
_cell.angle_gamma   90.00
#
_symmetry.space_group_name_H-M   'P 1'
#
loop_
_entity.id
_entity.type
_entity.pdbx_description
1 polymer ?
#
loop_
_entity_poly.entity_id
_entity_poly.type
_entity_poly.pdbx_seq_one_letter_code
_entity_poly.pdbx_strand_id
1 'polypeptide(L)' 'MSNEAHPKISDEDLGKVMGISRYLNLSFTEPQIRAIIEAIEAGANPTSLFDWIRQVEVLRSENAAEARPAPGR' A
#
# COMPACT_ATOMS: atom_id res chain seq x y z
N MET A 1 -21.73 17.79 14.80
CA MET A 1 -21.84 17.97 13.33
C MET A 1 -20.75 17.13 12.69
N SER A 2 -21.08 16.50 11.56
CA SER A 2 -20.29 15.56 10.75
C SER A 2 -20.08 14.16 11.32
N ASN A 3 -21.02 13.29 10.89
CA ASN A 3 -20.92 11.85 10.77
C ASN A 3 -20.26 11.56 9.41
N GLU A 4 -19.00 11.13 9.35
CA GLU A 4 -18.38 10.69 8.08
C GLU A 4 -17.51 9.43 8.30
N ALA A 5 -18.14 8.29 8.01
CA ALA A 5 -17.63 7.08 7.39
C ALA A 5 -16.18 6.64 7.71
N HIS A 6 -16.03 5.78 8.72
CA HIS A 6 -15.09 4.66 8.57
C HIS A 6 -15.86 3.51 7.94
N PRO A 7 -15.60 3.12 6.69
CA PRO A 7 -15.78 1.73 6.34
C PRO A 7 -14.64 1.00 7.04
N LYS A 8 -14.91 0.55 8.27
CA LYS A 8 -14.10 -0.51 8.86
C LYS A 8 -14.41 -1.74 8.02
N ILE A 9 -13.64 -1.98 6.97
CA ILE A 9 -13.69 -3.26 6.27
C ILE A 9 -13.75 -4.37 7.32
N SER A 10 -14.73 -5.26 7.20
CA SER A 10 -14.88 -6.34 8.16
C SER A 10 -13.66 -7.24 8.10
N ASP A 11 -13.31 -7.91 9.20
CA ASP A 11 -12.18 -8.86 9.19
C ASP A 11 -12.41 -10.00 8.19
N GLU A 12 -13.68 -10.35 7.93
CA GLU A 12 -14.04 -11.32 6.90
C GLU A 12 -13.69 -10.82 5.48
N ASP A 13 -14.10 -9.59 5.14
CA ASP A 13 -13.84 -9.02 3.83
C ASP A 13 -12.35 -8.72 3.64
N LEU A 14 -11.67 -8.28 4.69
CA LEU A 14 -10.22 -8.15 4.68
C LEU A 14 -9.55 -9.51 4.43
N GLY A 15 -10.04 -10.58 5.08
CA GLY A 15 -9.59 -11.94 4.83
C GLY A 15 -9.74 -12.37 3.37
N LYS A 16 -10.86 -12.00 2.72
CA LYS A 16 -11.08 -12.24 1.28
C LYS A 16 -10.07 -11.47 0.42
N VAL A 17 -9.86 -10.18 0.69
CA VAL A 17 -8.89 -9.36 -0.04
C VAL A 17 -7.46 -9.91 0.12
N MET A 18 -7.06 -10.29 1.33
CA MET A 18 -5.77 -10.93 1.57
C MET A 18 -5.63 -12.27 0.84
N GLY A 19 -6.70 -13.06 0.78
CA GLY A 19 -6.74 -14.32 0.02
C GLY A 19 -6.50 -14.09 -1.48
N ILE A 20 -7.18 -13.09 -2.06
CA ILE A 20 -7.00 -12.69 -3.47
C ILE A 20 -5.57 -12.18 -3.70
N SER A 21 -5.06 -11.31 -2.83
CA SER A 21 -3.69 -10.79 -2.93
C SER A 21 -2.66 -11.92 -2.96
N ARG A 22 -2.79 -12.92 -2.08
CA ARG A 22 -1.91 -14.11 -2.09
C ARG A 22 -2.08 -14.94 -3.35
N TYR A 23 -3.31 -15.15 -3.81
CA TYR A 23 -3.57 -15.89 -5.05
C TYR A 23 -2.93 -15.23 -6.27
N LEU A 24 -2.91 -13.90 -6.31
CA LEU A 24 -2.26 -13.09 -7.34
C LEU A 24 -0.75 -12.88 -7.11
N ASN A 25 -0.16 -13.52 -6.09
CA ASN A 25 1.24 -13.39 -5.71
C ASN A 25 1.66 -11.94 -5.38
N LEU A 26 0.74 -11.14 -4.83
CA LEU A 26 1.01 -9.80 -4.33
C LEU A 26 1.56 -9.87 -2.90
N SER A 27 2.63 -9.14 -2.62
CA SER A 27 3.36 -9.18 -1.34
C SER A 27 2.94 -8.09 -0.35
N PHE A 28 1.70 -7.59 -0.45
CA PHE A 28 1.21 -6.57 0.48
C PHE A 28 0.95 -7.16 1.88
N THR A 29 1.39 -6.44 2.91
CA THR A 29 1.08 -6.76 4.31
C THR A 29 -0.36 -6.35 4.64
N GLU A 30 -0.92 -6.90 5.72
CA GLU A 30 -2.26 -6.50 6.17
C GLU A 30 -2.38 -4.98 6.42
N PRO A 31 -1.43 -4.30 7.11
CA PRO A 31 -1.48 -2.85 7.25
C PRO A 31 -1.45 -2.10 5.92
N GLN A 32 -0.70 -2.60 4.93
CA GLN A 32 -0.67 -1.99 3.59
C GLN A 32 -2.01 -2.15 2.86
N ILE A 33 -2.63 -3.33 2.97
CA ILE A 33 -3.95 -3.58 2.37
C ILE A 33 -5.01 -2.66 3.00
N ARG A 34 -5.00 -2.51 4.34
CA ARG A 34 -5.91 -1.59 5.04
C ARG A 34 -5.72 -0.14 4.55
N ALA A 35 -4.49 0.34 4.45
CA ALA A 35 -4.21 1.69 3.95
C ALA A 35 -4.64 1.90 2.49
N ILE A 36 -4.49 0.89 1.64
CA ILE A 36 -4.95 0.93 0.24
C ILE A 36 -6.48 1.04 0.17
N ILE A 37 -7.18 0.26 0.98
CA ILE A 37 -8.65 0.29 1.06
C ILE A 37 -9.13 1.67 1.52
N GLU A 38 -8.55 2.19 2.61
CA GLU A 38 -8.88 3.52 3.14
C GLU A 38 -8.67 4.62 2.09
N ALA A 39 -7.58 4.55 1.32
CA ALA A 39 -7.32 5.52 0.25
C ALA A 39 -8.38 5.45 -0.86
N ILE A 40 -8.76 4.26 -1.30
CA ILE A 40 -9.79 4.06 -2.32
C ILE A 40 -11.15 4.56 -1.82
N GLU A 41 -11.50 4.27 -0.57
CA GLU A 41 -12.75 4.72 0.07
C GLU A 41 -12.80 6.25 0.23
N ALA A 42 -11.66 6.89 0.47
CA ALA A 42 -11.52 8.35 0.45
C ALA A 42 -11.62 8.96 -0.98
N GLY A 43 -11.82 8.12 -2.00
CA GLY A 43 -12.00 8.54 -3.39
C GLY A 43 -10.73 8.53 -4.23
N ALA A 44 -9.64 7.92 -3.76
CA ALA A 44 -8.45 7.77 -4.58
C ALA A 44 -8.75 6.89 -5.80
N ASN A 45 -8.29 7.32 -6.97
CA ASN A 45 -8.34 6.51 -8.18
C ASN A 45 -7.36 5.32 -8.05
N PRO A 46 -7.80 4.06 -8.26
CA PRO A 46 -6.92 2.90 -8.10
C PRO A 46 -5.68 2.90 -9.00
N THR A 47 -5.79 3.39 -10.24
CA THR A 47 -4.65 3.48 -11.17
C THR A 47 -3.64 4.51 -10.68
N SER A 48 -4.09 5.69 -10.28
CA SER A 48 -3.21 6.73 -9.74
C SER A 48 -2.55 6.31 -8.43
N LEU A 49 -3.27 5.59 -7.56
CA LEU A 49 -2.72 5.04 -6.33
C LEU A 49 -1.62 4.01 -6.61
N PHE A 50 -1.86 3.11 -7.58
CA PHE A 50 -0.86 2.13 -8.00
C PHE A 50 0.40 2.80 -8.57
N ASP A 51 0.24 3.80 -9.45
CA ASP A 51 1.36 4.55 -10.01
C ASP A 51 2.17 5.26 -8.91
N TRP A 52 1.49 5.84 -7.93
CA TRP A 52 2.13 6.47 -6.77
C TRP A 52 2.91 5.45 -5.92
N ILE A 53 2.32 4.30 -5.60
CA ILE A 53 3.01 3.23 -4.85
C ILE A 53 4.30 2.80 -5.57
N ARG A 54 4.22 2.62 -6.91
CA ARG A 54 5.37 2.27 -7.74
C ARG A 54 6.47 3.34 -7.67
N GLN A 55 6.10 4.62 -7.74
CA GLN A 55 7.06 5.73 -7.62
C GLN A 55 7.74 5.76 -6.24
N VAL A 56 6.98 5.57 -5.17
CA VAL A 56 7.53 5.51 -3.80
C VAL A 56 8.52 4.35 -3.65
N GLU A 57 8.24 3.20 -4.26
CA GLU A 57 9.16 2.05 -4.28
C GLU A 57 10.49 2.34 -4.97
N VAL A 58 10.44 3.03 -6.11
CA VAL A 58 11.64 3.46 -6.84
C VAL A 58 12.45 4.43 -6.00
N LEU A 59 11.82 5.50 -5.48
CA LEU A 59 12.49 6.52 -4.67
C LEU A 59 13.12 5.94 -3.39
N ARG A 60 12.44 4.98 -2.74
CA ARG A 60 12.97 4.28 -1.57
C ARG A 60 14.22 3.45 -1.92
N SER A 61 14.20 2.80 -3.08
CA SER A 61 15.34 1.99 -3.55
C SER A 61 16.54 2.88 -3.90
N GLU A 62 16.30 4.03 -4.52
CA GLU A 62 17.34 5.02 -4.85
C GLU A 62 17.97 5.61 -3.59
N ASN A 63 17.17 6.04 -2.62
CA ASN A 63 17.66 6.56 -1.34
C ASN A 63 18.45 5.50 -0.55
N ALA A 64 18.03 4.24 -0.60
CA ALA A 64 18.75 3.14 0.05
C ALA A 64 20.09 2.80 -0.63
N ALA A 65 20.22 3.06 -1.93
CA ALA A 65 21.46 2.88 -2.66
C ALA A 65 22.47 4.01 -2.37
N GLU A 66 21.99 5.24 -2.22
CA GLU A 66 22.82 6.41 -1.89
C GLU A 66 23.31 6.41 -0.44
N ALA A 67 22.52 5.85 0.49
CA ALA A 67 22.90 5.71 1.90
C ALA A 67 23.97 4.64 2.18
N ARG A 68 24.39 3.85 1.17
CA ARG A 68 25.50 2.90 1.36
C ARG A 68 26.83 3.65 1.32
N PRO A 69 27.63 3.64 2.40
CA PRO A 69 28.95 4.24 2.36
C PRO A 69 29.79 3.53 1.30
N ALA A 70 30.51 4.31 0.48
CA ALA A 70 31.45 3.78 -0.49
C ALA A 70 32.40 2.79 0.22
N PRO A 71 32.68 1.60 -0.35
CA PRO A 71 33.66 0.71 0.23
C PRO A 71 34.99 1.47 0.34
N GLY A 72 35.52 1.52 1.56
CA GLY A 72 36.66 2.37 1.93
C GLY A 72 37.83 2.26 0.95
N ARG A 73 38.40 3.41 0.60
CA ARG A 73 39.74 3.51 0.04
C ARG A 73 40.77 3.46 1.16
#